data_AF-A0A7S4BCL0-F1
#
_entry.id   AF-A0A7S4BCL0-F1
#
_cell.length_a   1.000
_cell.length_b   1.000
_cell.length_c   1.000
_cell.angle_alpha   90.00
_cell.angle_beta   90.00
_cell.angle_gamma   90.00
#
_symmetry.space_group_name_H-M   'P 1'
#
loop_
_entity.id
_entity.type
_entity.pdbx_description
1 polymer ?
#
loop_
_entity_poly.entity_id
_entity_poly.type
_entity_poly.pdbx_seq_one_letter_code
_entity_poly.pdbx_strand_id
1 'polypeptide(L)'
;MNAFDLPLATMRDEAFNQPIFGANNLTGTSAPLDGSSCHEDIKWKLAFNEGGVGTFLPLFFRLLTEMRAMLSQQQSGTIPTATAIPVATASEMLQAAYVDPNDPTKLYVTQPDMPVAVAVATPLKYD
;
A
#
# COMPACT_ATOMS: atom_id res chain seq x y z
N MET A 1 11.11 26.03 19.45
CA MET A 1 11.00 24.63 18.99
C MET A 1 11.34 24.62 17.52
N ASN A 2 12.43 23.97 17.13
CA ASN A 2 12.79 23.81 15.73
C ASN A 2 12.41 22.37 15.36
N ALA A 3 11.50 22.24 14.42
CA ALA A 3 11.11 20.97 13.82
C ALA A 3 11.43 21.03 12.33
N PHE A 4 11.68 19.87 11.75
CA PHE A 4 11.83 19.72 10.31
C PHE A 4 11.16 18.40 9.92
N ASP A 5 10.68 18.36 8.68
CA ASP A 5 10.08 17.17 8.10
C ASP A 5 10.96 16.65 6.97
N LEU A 6 11.05 15.33 6.86
CA LEU A 6 11.68 14.64 5.75
C LEU A 6 10.67 13.65 5.15
N PRO A 7 10.15 13.89 3.94
CA PRO A 7 9.13 13.02 3.37
C PRO A 7 9.64 11.60 3.12
N LEU A 8 8.85 10.58 3.50
CA LEU A 8 9.17 9.18 3.19
C LEU A 8 9.30 8.94 1.67
N ALA A 9 8.59 9.74 0.86
CA ALA A 9 8.62 9.72 -0.60
C ALA A 9 10.00 9.92 -1.21
N THR A 10 10.85 10.69 -0.54
CA THR A 10 12.16 11.04 -1.07
C THR A 10 13.27 10.16 -0.48
N MET A 11 12.98 9.34 0.54
CA MET A 11 13.96 8.50 1.22
C MET A 11 14.35 7.27 0.40
N ARG A 12 15.66 7.03 0.34
CA ARG A 12 16.29 5.88 -0.32
C ARG A 12 17.55 5.43 0.43
N ASP A 13 18.03 4.25 0.04
CA ASP A 13 19.29 3.66 0.53
C ASP A 13 19.33 3.51 2.06
N GLU A 14 18.22 3.04 2.64
CA GLU A 14 18.13 2.87 4.09
C GLU A 14 19.02 1.73 4.59
N ALA A 15 19.86 2.02 5.59
CA ALA A 15 20.72 1.04 6.22
C ALA A 15 20.62 1.13 7.75
N PHE A 16 20.34 0.00 8.38
CA PHE A 16 20.33 -0.11 9.84
C PHE A 16 21.71 -0.56 10.34
N ASN A 17 22.34 0.27 11.17
CA ASN A 17 23.69 0.06 11.68
C ASN A 17 23.65 -0.27 13.18
N GLN A 18 24.27 -1.38 13.55
CA GLN A 18 24.39 -1.86 14.93
C GLN A 18 25.87 -1.88 15.36
N PRO A 19 26.45 -0.71 15.69
CA PRO A 19 27.83 -0.67 16.10
C PRO A 19 28.00 -1.37 17.46
N ILE A 20 29.16 -2.01 17.67
CA ILE A 20 29.51 -2.64 18.96
C ILE A 20 29.59 -1.58 20.08
N PHE A 21 30.00 -0.36 19.72
CA PHE A 21 30.07 0.79 20.61
C PHE A 21 29.22 1.95 20.08
N GLY A 22 28.43 2.57 20.97
CA GLY A 22 27.53 3.66 20.62
C GLY A 22 26.12 3.20 20.30
N ALA A 23 25.28 4.13 19.86
CA ALA A 23 23.88 3.88 19.60
C ALA A 23 23.64 3.24 18.21
N ASN A 24 22.67 2.32 18.17
CA ASN A 24 22.05 1.89 16.92
C ASN A 24 21.58 3.10 16.13
N ASN A 25 21.69 3.04 14.82
CA ASN A 25 21.24 4.14 13.97
C ASN A 25 20.72 3.67 12.63
N LEU A 26 19.77 4.42 12.08
CA LEU A 26 19.28 4.27 10.72
C LEU A 26 19.87 5.40 9.88
N THR A 27 20.50 5.06 8.77
CA THR A 27 21.00 6.03 7.79
C THR A 27 20.26 5.89 6.48
N GLY A 28 20.27 6.96 5.70
CA GLY A 28 19.84 6.92 4.31
C GLY A 28 20.10 8.23 3.60
N THR A 29 19.58 8.32 2.40
CA THR A 29 19.69 9.48 1.53
C THR A 29 18.30 9.94 1.14
N SER A 30 18.15 11.23 0.87
CA SER A 30 16.89 11.81 0.42
C SER A 30 17.13 12.78 -0.73
N ALA A 31 16.37 12.63 -1.82
CA ALA A 31 16.41 13.62 -2.89
C ALA A 31 15.87 14.96 -2.39
N PRO A 32 16.46 16.09 -2.81
CA PRO A 32 15.92 17.40 -2.50
C PRO A 32 14.52 17.56 -3.13
N LEU A 33 13.65 18.29 -2.44
CA LEU A 33 12.32 18.63 -2.97
C LEU A 33 12.44 19.70 -4.05
N ASP A 34 11.54 19.64 -5.03
CA ASP A 34 11.40 20.68 -6.05
C ASP A 34 11.11 22.03 -5.40
N GLY A 35 11.86 23.05 -5.81
CA GLY A 35 11.77 24.39 -5.24
C GLY A 35 12.52 24.59 -3.91
N SER A 36 13.22 23.56 -3.40
CA SER A 36 14.15 23.74 -2.28
C SER A 36 15.46 24.41 -2.73
N SER A 37 16.16 25.06 -1.80
CA SER A 37 17.51 25.60 -2.03
C SER A 37 18.60 24.52 -1.99
N CYS A 38 18.22 23.27 -1.73
CA CYS A 38 19.13 22.13 -1.70
C CYS A 38 19.15 21.49 -3.09
N HIS A 39 20.35 21.34 -3.67
CA HIS A 39 20.53 20.77 -5.01
C HIS A 39 21.21 19.40 -4.98
N GLU A 40 21.71 18.99 -3.82
CA GLU A 40 22.38 17.72 -3.61
C GLU A 40 21.52 16.80 -2.75
N ASP A 41 21.85 15.52 -2.83
CA ASP A 41 21.26 14.49 -2.00
C ASP A 41 21.51 14.74 -0.51
N ILE A 42 20.42 14.75 0.27
CA ILE A 42 20.46 14.97 1.71
C ILE A 42 20.76 13.64 2.40
N LYS A 43 21.96 13.51 2.97
CA LYS A 43 22.32 12.38 3.81
C LYS A 43 21.80 12.57 5.22
N TRP A 44 21.05 11.59 5.74
CA TRP A 44 20.44 11.66 7.05
C TRP A 44 20.82 10.47 7.94
N LYS A 45 20.79 10.68 9.26
CA LYS A 45 21.07 9.69 10.28
C LYS A 45 20.14 9.88 11.48
N LEU A 46 19.41 8.83 11.84
CA LEU A 46 18.59 8.76 13.05
C LEU A 46 19.31 7.87 14.07
N ALA A 47 19.76 8.44 15.19
CA ALA A 47 20.43 7.72 16.26
C ALA A 47 19.46 7.40 17.41
N PHE A 48 19.41 6.14 17.82
CA PHE A 48 18.54 5.65 18.89
C PHE A 48 19.29 5.61 20.22
N ASN A 49 19.56 6.79 20.79
CA ASN A 49 20.37 6.92 22.01
C ASN A 49 19.73 6.26 23.24
N GLU A 50 18.38 6.31 23.31
CA GLU A 50 17.59 5.79 24.44
C GLU A 50 16.76 4.54 24.05
N GLY A 51 17.19 3.81 23.02
CA GLY A 51 16.48 2.62 22.53
C GLY A 51 15.26 2.93 21.63
N GLY A 52 14.21 2.10 21.70
CA GLY A 52 12.99 2.24 20.89
C GLY A 52 13.08 1.71 19.45
N VAL A 53 14.26 1.28 19.03
CA VAL A 53 14.53 0.80 17.67
C VAL A 53 13.67 -0.41 17.25
N GLY A 54 13.37 -1.31 18.18
CA GLY A 54 12.54 -2.50 17.92
C GLY A 54 11.08 -2.18 17.59
N THR A 55 10.57 -1.03 18.04
CA THR A 55 9.24 -0.54 17.71
C THR A 55 9.28 0.33 16.46
N PHE A 56 10.30 1.19 16.35
CA PHE A 56 10.41 2.15 15.26
C PHE A 56 10.64 1.47 13.91
N LEU A 57 11.60 0.53 13.82
CA LEU A 57 11.98 -0.04 12.52
C LEU A 57 10.83 -0.76 11.81
N PRO A 58 10.04 -1.65 12.47
CA PRO A 58 8.91 -2.30 11.82
C PRO A 58 7.89 -1.29 11.28
N LEU A 59 7.59 -0.24 12.06
CA LEU A 59 6.65 0.81 11.65
C LEU A 59 7.19 1.61 10.48
N PHE A 60 8.44 2.07 10.57
CA PHE A 60 9.11 2.86 9.55
C PHE A 60 9.16 2.10 8.22
N PHE A 61 9.64 0.85 8.20
CA PHE A 61 9.74 0.08 6.97
C PHE A 61 8.37 -0.33 6.41
N ARG A 62 7.37 -0.57 7.25
CA ARG A 62 5.99 -0.77 6.80
C ARG A 62 5.48 0.45 6.04
N LEU A 63 5.56 1.64 6.66
CA LEU A 63 5.09 2.89 6.05
C LEU A 63 5.88 3.23 4.78
N LEU A 64 7.20 3.03 4.79
CA LEU A 64 8.04 3.25 3.62
C LEU A 64 7.66 2.33 2.46
N THR A 65 7.35 1.05 2.75
CA THR A 65 6.92 0.08 1.73
C THR A 65 5.55 0.44 1.15
N GLU A 66 4.58 0.76 2.01
CA GLU A 66 3.24 1.21 1.58
C GLU A 66 3.34 2.45 0.69
N MET A 67 4.16 3.42 1.10
CA MET A 67 4.36 4.67 0.37
C MET A 67 5.02 4.45 -1.00
N ARG A 68 6.02 3.56 -1.08
CA ARG A 68 6.65 3.15 -2.35
C ARG A 68 5.68 2.43 -3.29
N ALA A 69 4.78 1.60 -2.75
CA ALA A 69 3.75 0.93 -3.54
C ALA A 69 2.73 1.92 -4.12
N MET A 70 2.37 2.97 -3.37
CA MET A 70 1.49 4.04 -3.87
C MET A 70 2.16 4.83 -5.00
N LEU A 71 3.43 5.22 -4.83
CA LEU A 71 4.20 5.93 -5.86
C LEU A 71 4.32 5.13 -7.16
N SER A 72 4.59 3.83 -7.05
CA SER A 72 4.75 2.97 -8.22
C SER A 72 3.42 2.81 -8.96
N GLN A 73 2.29 2.64 -8.25
CA GLN A 73 0.96 2.61 -8.88
C GLN A 73 0.62 3.92 -9.60
N GLN A 74 0.98 5.07 -9.00
CA GLN A 74 0.71 6.37 -9.58
C GLN A 74 1.58 6.69 -10.81
N GLN A 75 2.84 6.23 -10.83
CA GLN A 75 3.72 6.34 -12.01
C GLN A 75 3.30 5.38 -13.14
N SER A 76 2.65 4.27 -12.81
CA SER A 76 2.30 3.27 -13.82
C SER A 76 1.12 3.69 -14.68
N GLY A 77 0.18 4.52 -14.20
CA GLY A 77 -1.06 4.83 -14.94
C GLY A 77 -1.87 3.59 -15.38
N THR A 78 -1.47 2.40 -14.95
CA THR A 78 -2.04 1.11 -15.34
C THR A 78 -2.93 0.65 -14.20
N ILE A 79 -4.22 0.61 -14.51
CA ILE A 79 -5.24 -0.21 -13.84
C ILE A 79 -4.59 -1.55 -13.49
N PRO A 80 -4.61 -2.01 -12.22
CA PRO A 80 -3.97 -3.26 -11.85
C PRO A 80 -4.58 -4.39 -12.67
N THR A 81 -3.80 -4.91 -13.62
CA THR A 81 -4.15 -6.11 -14.35
C THR A 81 -4.00 -7.24 -13.36
N ALA A 82 -5.15 -7.71 -12.85
CA ALA A 82 -5.23 -8.88 -12.00
C ALA A 82 -4.36 -10.00 -12.58
N THR A 83 -3.59 -10.66 -11.71
CA THR A 83 -3.03 -12.00 -11.93
C THR A 83 -3.90 -12.78 -12.89
N ALA A 84 -3.33 -13.24 -14.01
CA ALA A 84 -4.04 -13.89 -15.10
C ALA A 84 -4.95 -15.03 -14.60
N ILE A 85 -6.19 -14.65 -14.29
CA ILE A 85 -7.31 -15.57 -14.11
C ILE A 85 -7.64 -16.06 -15.54
N PRO A 86 -7.83 -17.36 -15.77
CA PRO A 86 -8.20 -17.88 -17.09
C PRO A 86 -9.37 -17.07 -17.67
N VAL A 87 -9.21 -16.64 -18.93
CA VAL A 87 -10.07 -15.66 -19.63
C VAL A 87 -11.58 -15.99 -19.55
N ALA A 88 -11.93 -17.27 -19.36
CA ALA A 88 -13.31 -17.71 -19.20
C ALA A 88 -14.00 -17.18 -17.92
N THR A 89 -13.28 -16.98 -16.81
CA THR A 89 -13.86 -16.45 -15.56
C THR A 89 -13.61 -14.94 -15.38
N ALA A 90 -12.77 -14.33 -16.21
CA ALA A 90 -12.50 -12.90 -16.17
C ALA A 90 -13.66 -12.05 -16.74
N SER A 91 -14.31 -12.51 -17.80
CA SER A 91 -15.40 -11.77 -18.44
C SER A 91 -16.61 -11.56 -17.52
N GLU A 92 -16.94 -12.54 -16.66
CA GLU A 92 -18.08 -12.40 -15.74
C GLU A 92 -17.77 -11.47 -14.55
N MET A 93 -16.50 -11.38 -14.13
CA MET A 93 -16.10 -10.54 -12.98
C MET A 93 -15.82 -9.09 -13.37
N LEU A 94 -15.43 -8.82 -14.63
CA LEU A 94 -15.15 -7.47 -15.13
C LEU A 94 -16.42 -6.62 -15.33
N GLN A 95 -17.59 -7.24 -15.52
CA GLN A 95 -18.87 -6.53 -15.62
C GLN A 95 -19.48 -6.12 -14.26
N ALA A 96 -18.91 -6.56 -13.13
CA ALA A 96 -19.51 -6.45 -11.81
C ALA A 96 -19.00 -5.27 -10.97
N ALA A 97 -17.94 -4.57 -11.40
CA ALA A 97 -17.32 -3.50 -10.63
C ALA A 97 -17.45 -2.15 -11.32
N TYR A 98 -18.16 -1.21 -10.69
CA TYR A 98 -18.27 0.18 -11.14
C TYR A 98 -17.41 1.09 -10.24
N VAL A 99 -16.64 1.98 -10.86
CA VAL A 99 -15.83 3.02 -10.17
C VAL A 99 -16.50 4.38 -10.38
N ASP A 100 -16.64 5.18 -9.31
CA ASP A 100 -17.16 6.55 -9.41
C ASP A 100 -16.10 7.50 -9.98
N PRO A 101 -16.37 8.18 -11.12
CA PRO A 101 -15.43 9.13 -11.71
C PRO A 101 -15.06 10.32 -10.83
N ASN A 102 -15.88 10.67 -9.83
CA ASN A 102 -15.62 11.82 -8.94
C ASN A 102 -14.89 11.43 -7.64
N ASP A 103 -14.76 10.13 -7.34
CA ASP A 103 -14.08 9.63 -6.15
C ASP A 103 -13.40 8.27 -6.45
N PRO A 104 -12.12 8.28 -6.87
CA PRO A 104 -11.39 7.06 -7.21
C PRO A 104 -11.07 6.16 -6.00
N THR A 105 -11.55 6.51 -4.80
CA THR A 105 -11.37 5.68 -3.59
C THR A 105 -12.51 4.69 -3.35
N LYS A 106 -13.60 4.74 -4.14
CA LYS A 106 -14.79 3.88 -3.94
C LYS A 106 -14.99 2.88 -5.07
N LEU A 107 -15.08 1.60 -4.69
CA LEU A 107 -15.38 0.48 -5.56
C LEU A 107 -16.77 -0.09 -5.25
N TYR A 108 -17.66 -0.13 -6.23
CA TYR A 108 -19.00 -0.73 -6.11
C TYR A 108 -19.01 -2.10 -6.79
N VAL A 109 -19.47 -3.13 -6.10
CA VAL A 109 -19.60 -4.49 -6.65
C VAL A 109 -21.06 -4.94 -6.68
N THR A 110 -21.50 -5.58 -7.76
CA THR A 110 -22.81 -6.22 -7.81
C THR A 110 -22.82 -7.44 -6.89
N GLN A 111 -23.68 -7.42 -5.88
CA GLN A 111 -23.84 -8.55 -4.96
C GLN A 111 -24.54 -9.70 -5.70
N PRO A 112 -24.03 -10.94 -5.63
CA PRO A 112 -24.67 -12.07 -6.28
C PRO A 112 -26.06 -12.30 -5.68
N ASP A 113 -27.07 -12.41 -6.54
CA ASP A 113 -28.42 -12.77 -6.13
C ASP A 113 -28.37 -14.18 -5.52
N MET A 114 -28.73 -14.31 -4.24
CA MET A 114 -28.87 -15.63 -3.63
C MET A 114 -30.00 -16.36 -4.38
N PRO A 115 -29.78 -17.59 -4.89
CA PRO A 115 -30.87 -18.34 -5.50
C PRO A 115 -31.93 -18.58 -4.42
N VAL A 116 -33.10 -17.98 -4.61
CA VAL A 116 -34.30 -18.29 -3.82
C VAL A 116 -34.54 -19.78 -3.95
N ALA A 117 -34.40 -20.53 -2.84
CA ALA A 117 -34.72 -21.94 -2.82
C ALA A 117 -36.21 -22.10 -3.17
N VAL A 118 -36.50 -22.48 -4.42
CA VAL A 118 -37.85 -22.83 -4.84
C VAL A 118 -38.17 -24.17 -4.17
N ALA A 119 -38.92 -24.12 -3.08
CA ALA A 119 -39.51 -25.30 -2.48
C ALA A 119 -40.45 -25.96 -3.51
N VAL A 120 -40.00 -27.04 -4.14
CA VAL A 120 -40.85 -27.87 -5.00
C VAL A 120 -41.80 -28.64 -4.09
N ALA A 121 -43.06 -28.22 -4.03
CA ALA A 121 -44.10 -28.97 -3.34
C ALA A 121 -44.44 -30.24 -4.14
N THR A 122 -43.98 -31.40 -3.67
CA THR A 122 -44.46 -32.70 -4.16
C THR A 122 -45.88 -32.97 -3.67
N PRO A 123 -46.87 -33.26 -4.54
CA PRO A 123 -48.19 -33.69 -4.09
C PRO A 123 -48.12 -35.12 -3.53
N LEU A 124 -48.67 -35.32 -2.34
CA LEU A 124 -48.84 -36.63 -1.71
C LEU A 124 -49.79 -37.50 -2.55
N LYS A 125 -49.32 -38.66 -3.00
CA LYS A 125 -50.20 -39.72 -3.51
C LYS A 125 -50.79 -40.46 -2.32
N TYR A 126 -52.12 -40.54 -2.26
CA TYR A 126 -52.83 -41.46 -1.39
C TYR A 126 -52.89 -42.83 -2.08
N ASP A 127 -52.44 -43.87 -1.36
CA ASP A 127 -52.83 -45.27 -1.57
C ASP A 127 -53.86 -45.64 -0.48
#